data_AF-A0A5P8W662-F1
#
_entry.id   AF-A0A5P8W662-F1
#
_cell.length_a   1.000
_cell.length_b   1.000
_cell.length_c   1.000
_cell.angle_alpha   90.00
_cell.angle_beta   90.00
_cell.angle_gamma   90.00
#
_symmetry.space_group_name_H-M   'P 1'
#
loop_
_entity.id
_entity.type
_entity.pdbx_description
1 polymer ?
#
loop_
_entity_poly.entity_id
_entity_poly.type
_entity_poly.pdbx_seq_one_letter_code
_entity_poly.pdbx_strand_id
1 'polypeptide(L)' 'MPKKGFLKMTQTQPTITPKLEEPKFGFNEYAERLNGRAAMIGFALLLVIEYTTNQGVLSWLGLK' A
#
# COMPACT_ATOMS: atom_id res chain seq x y z
N MET A 1 -31.74 -52.95 -6.98
CA MET A 1 -30.38 -53.55 -7.01
C MET A 1 -29.36 -52.45 -7.31
N PRO A 2 -28.34 -52.20 -6.47
CA PRO A 2 -27.30 -51.19 -6.70
C PRO A 2 -26.10 -51.79 -7.45
N LYS A 3 -25.51 -51.05 -8.40
CA LYS A 3 -24.19 -51.37 -8.96
C LYS A 3 -23.26 -50.15 -8.82
N LYS A 4 -22.33 -50.26 -7.85
CA LYS A 4 -20.89 -49.94 -7.90
C LYS A 4 -20.51 -48.92 -9.00
N GLY A 5 -20.07 -47.70 -8.72
CA GLY A 5 -18.95 -47.36 -7.83
C GLY A 5 -17.62 -47.70 -8.49
N PHE A 6 -17.06 -46.78 -9.30
CA PHE A 6 -15.69 -46.72 -9.85
C PHE A 6 -15.69 -45.62 -10.95
N LEU A 7 -14.89 -44.55 -11.02
CA LEU A 7 -13.79 -43.97 -10.24
C LEU A 7 -13.91 -42.45 -10.43
N LYS A 8 -14.04 -41.69 -9.34
CA LYS A 8 -13.65 -40.26 -9.39
C LYS A 8 -12.13 -40.26 -9.48
N MET A 9 -11.58 -39.84 -10.62
CA MET A 9 -10.17 -39.48 -10.69
C MET A 9 -9.91 -38.42 -9.63
N THR A 10 -9.17 -38.81 -8.59
CA THR A 10 -8.67 -37.93 -7.54
C THR A 10 -7.66 -36.96 -8.16
N GLN A 11 -8.17 -35.90 -8.79
CA GLN A 11 -7.41 -34.67 -8.90
C GLN A 11 -7.42 -34.09 -7.48
N THR A 12 -6.29 -34.18 -6.78
CA THR A 12 -6.06 -33.39 -5.57
C THR A 12 -6.03 -31.92 -6.01
N GLN A 13 -7.20 -31.30 -6.06
CA GLN A 13 -7.33 -29.88 -6.31
C GLN A 13 -6.85 -29.20 -5.02
N PRO A 14 -5.80 -28.35 -5.06
CA PRO A 14 -5.42 -27.60 -3.88
C PRO A 14 -6.62 -26.71 -3.48
N THR A 15 -7.24 -26.99 -2.34
CA THR A 15 -8.40 -26.24 -1.83
C THR A 15 -8.04 -24.80 -1.46
N ILE A 16 -6.75 -24.51 -1.28
CA ILE A 16 -6.24 -23.17 -1.02
C ILE A 16 -5.29 -22.82 -2.15
N THR A 17 -5.70 -21.88 -3.02
CA THR A 17 -4.73 -21.11 -3.80
C THR A 17 -3.92 -20.32 -2.76
N PRO A 18 -2.60 -20.53 -2.63
CA PRO A 18 -1.81 -19.68 -1.76
C PRO A 18 -2.01 -18.25 -2.27
N LYS A 19 -2.60 -17.41 -1.42
CA LYS A 19 -2.69 -15.98 -1.65
C LYS A 19 -1.25 -15.51 -1.54
N LEU A 20 -0.53 -15.55 -2.64
CA LEU A 20 0.82 -14.99 -2.71
C LEU A 20 0.64 -13.54 -2.29
N GLU A 21 1.14 -13.18 -1.11
CA GLU A 21 1.23 -11.79 -0.72
C GLU A 21 2.14 -11.15 -1.76
N GLU A 22 1.53 -10.47 -2.72
CA GLU A 22 2.26 -9.69 -3.70
C GLU A 22 3.22 -8.79 -2.91
N PRO A 23 4.51 -8.76 -3.28
CA PRO A 23 5.49 -8.01 -2.53
C PRO A 23 5.03 -6.56 -2.47
N LYS A 24 4.56 -6.13 -1.29
CA LYS A 24 4.04 -4.79 -0.99
C LYS A 24 5.12 -3.71 -1.03
N PHE A 25 6.34 -4.09 -1.39
CA PHE A 25 7.53 -3.26 -1.48
C PHE A 25 7.76 -2.83 -2.93
N GLY A 26 7.86 -1.52 -3.14
CA GLY A 26 8.06 -0.90 -4.45
C GLY A 26 7.00 0.16 -4.75
N PHE A 27 7.02 0.67 -5.98
CA PHE A 27 5.98 1.55 -6.50
C PHE A 27 4.74 0.71 -6.82
N ASN A 28 3.82 0.62 -5.85
CA ASN A 28 2.51 0.02 -6.03
C ASN A 28 1.41 1.04 -5.68
N GLU A 29 0.20 0.81 -6.17
CA GLU A 29 -0.93 1.74 -6.03
C GLU A 29 -1.23 2.09 -4.56
N TYR A 30 -1.03 1.14 -3.64
CA TYR A 30 -1.20 1.40 -2.21
C TYR A 30 -0.15 2.39 -1.67
N ALA A 31 1.12 2.19 -2.04
CA ALA A 31 2.22 3.08 -1.66
C ALA A 31 2.05 4.48 -2.26
N GLU A 32 1.59 4.58 -3.50
CA GLU A 32 1.31 5.87 -4.15
C GLU A 32 0.19 6.64 -3.43
N ARG A 33 -0.91 5.96 -3.11
CA ARG A 33 -2.02 6.55 -2.35
C ARG A 33 -1.59 6.98 -0.94
N LEU A 34 -0.76 6.17 -0.27
CA LEU A 34 -0.25 6.49 1.06
C LEU A 34 0.70 7.69 1.02
N ASN A 35 1.65 7.69 0.08
CA ASN A 35 2.61 8.77 -0.12
C ASN A 35 1.91 10.08 -0.51
N GLY A 36 0.90 10.02 -1.37
CA GLY A 36 0.10 11.19 -1.75
C GLY A 36 -0.62 11.82 -0.55
N ARG A 37 -1.20 11.02 0.35
CA ARG A 37 -1.82 11.52 1.59
C ARG A 37 -0.79 12.14 2.53
N ALA A 38 0.35 11.47 2.71
CA ALA A 38 1.45 12.00 3.51
C ALA A 38 1.94 13.35 2.96
N ALA A 39 2.02 13.49 1.62
CA ALA A 39 2.37 14.75 0.98
C ALA A 39 1.34 15.86 1.23
N MET A 40 0.04 15.57 1.13
CA MET A 40 -1.01 16.55 1.44
C MET A 40 -0.93 17.05 2.89
N ILE A 41 -0.72 16.13 3.84
CA ILE A 41 -0.55 16.47 5.26
C ILE A 41 0.73 17.28 5.46
N GLY A 42 1.85 16.84 4.87
CA GLY A 42 3.13 17.53 4.96
C GLY A 42 3.06 18.96 4.42
N PHE A 43 2.36 19.18 3.29
CA PHE A 43 2.17 20.51 2.72
C PHE A 43 1.29 21.41 3.62
N ALA A 44 0.20 20.86 4.18
CA ALA A 44 -0.63 21.63 5.12
C ALA A 44 0.15 22.03 6.38
N LEU A 45 0.93 21.09 6.94
CA LEU A 45 1.80 21.37 8.09
C LEU A 45 2.87 22.40 7.75
N LEU A 46 3.44 22.34 6.55
CA LEU A 46 4.42 23.32 6.07
C LEU A 46 3.85 24.74 6.13
N LEU A 47 2.65 24.95 5.60
CA LEU A 47 1.98 26.26 5.63
C LEU A 47 1.69 26.73 7.06
N VAL A 48 1.23 25.84 7.95
CA VAL A 48 0.96 26.17 9.36
C VAL A 48 2.24 26.58 10.09
N ILE A 49 3.33 25.86 9.85
CA ILE A 49 4.63 26.18 10.45
C ILE A 49 5.16 27.51 9.92
N GLU A 50 5.10 27.74 8.62
CA GLU A 50 5.53 29.00 8.02
C GLU A 50 4.74 30.19 8.57
N TYR A 51 3.42 30.03 8.72
CA TYR A 51 2.56 31.05 9.29
C TYR A 51 2.87 31.34 10.77
N THR A 52 3.08 30.30 11.58
CA THR A 52 3.37 30.47 13.02
C THR A 52 4.78 31.00 13.29
N THR A 53 5.76 30.59 12.50
CA THR A 53 7.16 30.99 12.67
C THR A 53 7.52 32.28 11.93
N ASN A 54 6.68 32.72 10.97
CA ASN A 54 6.97 33.81 10.03
C ASN A 54 8.30 33.64 9.29
N GLN A 55 8.77 32.40 9.17
CA GLN A 55 9.99 32.04 8.48
C GLN A 55 9.66 30.97 7.44
N GLY A 56 9.95 31.28 6.17
CA GLY A 56 9.76 30.33 5.08
C GLY A 56 10.63 29.08 5.29
N VAL A 57 10.17 27.92 4.87
CA VAL A 57 10.91 26.65 5.06
C VAL A 57 12.30 26.66 4.39
N LEU A 58 12.48 27.46 3.34
CA LEU A 58 13.78 27.69 2.70
C LEU A 58 14.80 28.32 3.64
N SER A 59 14.35 29.14 4.60
CA SER A 59 15.23 29.76 5.59
C SER A 59 15.89 28.73 6.50
N TRP A 60 15.26 27.57 6.72
CA TRP A 60 15.82 26.47 7.51
C TRP A 60 16.93 25.74 6.75
N LEU A 61 16.93 25.80 5.42
CA LEU A 61 18.00 25.31 4.57
C LEU A 61 19.14 26.34 4.41
N GLY A 62 19.07 27.47 5.13
CA GLY A 62 20.08 28.53 5.09
C GLY A 62 19.95 29.47 3.88
N LEU A 63 18.88 29.34 3.10
CA LEU A 63 18.61 30.19 1.95
C LEU A 63 17.64 31.29 2.40
N LYS A 64 18.14 32.54 2.43
CA LYS A 64 17.39 33.72 2.88
C LYS A 64 16.88 34.53 1.70
#